data_AF-A0A2V8LTR6-F1
#
_entry.id   AF-A0A2V8LTR6-F1
#
_cell.length_a   1.000
_cell.length_b   1.000
_cell.length_c   1.000
_cell.angle_alpha   90.00
_cell.angle_beta   90.00
_cell.angle_gamma   90.00
#
_symmetry.space_group_name_H-M   'P 1'
#
loop_
_entity.id
_entity.type
_entity.pdbx_description
1 polymer ?
#
loop_
_entity_poly.entity_id
_entity_poly.type
_entity_poly.pdbx_seq_one_letter_code
_entity_poly.pdbx_strand_id
1 'polypeptide(L)'
;MLSNEEFLLWCGRLSWSREAQAAIATIRSAGPARRVGGGRENVSGRYPSRKMGVTIQFESHRVELAFVYEMEHDPDVLEYYDQAPAIPLEYESGNGRRLAVMHTPDYFVIHRGSACWQECKHEHELDKLVQKSPNRYCREHDGRWRCPPGASYAEQFGLYYRLRSSAEIDWTLQRNLQYLEDYWRFEAAEVAPTVCERVRAEVAAAPGLLLSHLFRKTKGAASRDDVHRLIATGDVFVDLRGAGLMETDKARVFPNRETALAYGRVEEPPSRGERPRFVHFTPGASIMWDGRVSTIVNSGEKTVSVKVRSAGRRPHLDGDTSGDL
;
A
#
# COMPACT_ATOMS: atom_id res chain seq x y z
N MET A 1 14.99 9.75 -5.08
CA MET A 1 15.69 8.44 -4.97
C MET A 1 16.52 8.47 -3.69
N LEU A 2 16.61 7.36 -2.96
CA LEU A 2 17.43 7.24 -1.75
C LEU A 2 18.91 7.34 -2.12
N SER A 3 19.67 8.06 -1.31
CA SER A 3 21.13 7.96 -1.28
C SER A 3 21.58 6.56 -0.83
N ASN A 4 22.87 6.25 -1.02
CA ASN A 4 23.44 4.99 -0.55
C ASN A 4 23.31 4.82 0.98
N GLU A 5 23.47 5.90 1.74
CA GLU A 5 23.31 5.86 3.20
C GLU A 5 21.86 5.59 3.59
N GLU A 6 20.89 6.30 3.00
CA GLU A 6 19.46 6.08 3.25
C GLU A 6 19.03 4.66 2.86
N PHE A 7 19.58 4.11 1.77
CA PHE A 7 19.33 2.73 1.37
C PHE A 7 19.85 1.72 2.41
N LEU A 8 21.06 1.91 2.92
CA LEU A 8 21.62 1.03 3.97
C LEU A 8 20.83 1.13 5.27
N LEU A 9 20.41 2.34 5.66
CA LEU A 9 19.54 2.56 6.83
C LEU A 9 18.16 1.89 6.64
N TRP A 10 17.59 2.00 5.44
CA TRP A 10 16.33 1.33 5.09
C TRP A 10 16.47 -0.20 5.17
N CYS A 11 17.55 -0.75 4.62
CA CYS A 11 17.87 -2.18 4.71
C CYS A 11 18.05 -2.66 6.16
N GLY A 12 18.77 -1.88 6.97
CA GLY A 12 18.98 -2.18 8.39
C GLY A 12 17.67 -2.16 9.19
N ARG A 13 16.83 -1.15 8.96
CA ARG A 13 15.52 -1.01 9.63
C ARG A 13 14.59 -2.19 9.31
N LEU A 14 14.62 -2.71 8.08
CA LEU A 14 13.80 -3.85 7.66
C LEU A 14 14.49 -5.21 7.87
N SER A 15 15.72 -5.22 8.41
CA SER A 15 16.51 -6.43 8.64
C SER A 15 16.71 -7.28 7.38
N TRP A 16 16.91 -6.65 6.22
CA TRP A 16 17.14 -7.38 4.97
C TRP A 16 18.44 -8.16 4.99
N SER A 17 18.41 -9.39 4.44
CA SER A 17 19.60 -10.22 4.29
C SER A 17 20.62 -9.59 3.34
N ARG A 18 21.88 -10.03 3.39
CA ARG A 18 22.91 -9.51 2.47
C ARG A 18 22.58 -9.81 1.01
N GLU A 19 21.95 -10.95 0.75
CA GLU A 19 21.51 -11.39 -0.57
C GLU A 19 20.41 -10.45 -1.09
N ALA A 20 19.42 -10.12 -0.25
CA ALA A 20 18.37 -9.17 -0.60
C ALA A 20 18.93 -7.77 -0.87
N GLN A 21 19.84 -7.29 -0.01
CA GLN A 21 20.52 -6.01 -0.19
C GLN A 21 21.29 -5.96 -1.51
N ALA A 22 22.04 -7.02 -1.85
CA ALA A 22 22.80 -7.11 -3.09
C ALA A 22 21.90 -7.17 -4.33
N ALA A 23 20.79 -7.90 -4.26
CA ALA A 23 19.80 -7.97 -5.34
C ALA A 23 19.20 -6.58 -5.60
N ILE A 24 18.74 -5.88 -4.55
CA ILE A 24 18.14 -4.55 -4.68
C ILE A 24 19.17 -3.53 -5.16
N ALA A 25 20.40 -3.55 -4.63
CA ALA A 25 21.47 -2.67 -5.07
C ALA A 25 21.80 -2.85 -6.55
N THR A 26 21.80 -4.10 -7.02
CA THR A 26 21.99 -4.42 -8.45
C THR A 26 20.89 -3.77 -9.29
N ILE A 27 19.61 -3.97 -8.92
CA ILE A 27 18.46 -3.38 -9.62
C ILE A 27 18.56 -1.86 -9.68
N ARG A 28 18.88 -1.20 -8.55
CA ARG A 28 19.04 0.26 -8.46
C ARG A 28 20.12 0.82 -9.39
N SER A 29 21.13 0.00 -9.73
CA SER A 29 22.29 0.41 -10.54
C SER A 29 22.23 -0.04 -12.02
N ALA A 30 21.39 -1.02 -12.36
CA ALA A 30 21.42 -1.68 -13.67
C ALA A 30 20.80 -0.87 -14.81
N GLY A 31 19.88 0.06 -14.51
CA GLY A 31 18.99 0.64 -15.51
C GLY A 31 18.04 -0.40 -16.12
N PRO A 32 17.21 -0.02 -17.11
CA PRO A 32 16.23 -0.93 -17.71
C PRO A 32 16.92 -2.03 -18.51
N ALA A 33 16.55 -3.29 -18.25
CA ALA A 33 17.17 -4.48 -18.87
C ALA A 33 16.95 -4.55 -20.39
N ARG A 34 15.94 -3.85 -20.91
CA ARG A 34 15.66 -3.72 -22.34
C ARG A 34 15.00 -2.37 -22.63
N ARG A 35 15.09 -1.93 -23.88
CA ARG A 35 14.26 -0.82 -24.38
C ARG A 35 12.87 -1.35 -24.73
N VAL A 36 11.85 -0.65 -24.25
CA VAL A 36 10.47 -0.92 -24.64
C VAL A 36 10.21 -0.53 -26.10
N GLY A 37 9.38 -1.32 -26.78
CA GLY A 37 8.99 -1.11 -28.18
C GLY A 37 7.49 -0.88 -28.33
N GLY A 38 7.08 -0.08 -29.31
CA GLY A 38 5.66 0.08 -29.66
C GLY A 38 5.17 -1.09 -30.51
N GLY A 39 4.18 -1.84 -30.02
CA GLY A 39 3.49 -2.87 -30.78
C GLY A 39 2.34 -2.29 -31.61
N ARG A 40 1.76 -3.08 -32.52
CA ARG A 40 0.62 -2.66 -33.36
C ARG A 40 -0.65 -2.33 -32.55
N GLU A 41 -0.75 -2.85 -31.32
CA GLU A 41 -1.92 -2.73 -30.44
C GLU A 41 -1.65 -1.92 -29.15
N ASN A 42 -0.40 -1.58 -28.87
CA ASN A 42 -0.01 -0.93 -27.61
C ASN A 42 0.85 0.31 -27.85
N VAL A 43 0.51 1.39 -27.15
CA VAL A 43 1.31 2.62 -27.11
C VAL A 43 2.31 2.50 -25.96
N SER A 44 3.59 2.40 -26.33
CA SER A 44 4.71 2.52 -25.40
C SER A 44 5.14 3.98 -25.28
N GLY A 45 5.83 4.29 -24.18
CA GLY A 45 6.27 5.66 -23.92
C GLY A 45 7.28 5.76 -22.80
N ARG A 46 7.51 7.00 -22.38
CA ARG A 46 8.47 7.38 -21.36
C ARG A 46 7.82 8.38 -20.42
N TYR A 47 8.04 8.20 -19.12
CA TYR A 47 7.56 9.07 -18.07
C TYR A 47 8.74 9.69 -17.31
N PRO A 48 8.84 11.02 -17.20
CA PRO A 48 9.91 11.68 -16.45
C PRO A 48 9.60 11.68 -14.95
N SER A 49 10.08 10.68 -14.20
CA SER A 49 9.87 10.59 -12.75
C SER A 49 10.55 11.76 -12.04
N ARG A 50 9.77 12.56 -11.31
CA ARG A 50 10.26 13.62 -10.43
C ARG A 50 10.74 13.03 -9.11
N LYS A 51 10.06 11.98 -8.61
CA LYS A 51 10.45 11.25 -7.39
C LYS A 51 11.89 10.73 -7.48
N MET A 52 12.29 10.27 -8.67
CA MET A 52 13.60 9.65 -8.87
C MET A 52 14.58 10.45 -9.73
N GLY A 53 14.11 11.44 -10.48
CA GLY A 53 14.95 12.21 -11.40
C GLY A 53 15.43 11.41 -12.61
N VAL A 54 14.71 10.35 -12.97
CA VAL A 54 15.04 9.44 -14.10
C VAL A 54 13.84 9.26 -15.01
N THR A 55 14.08 8.75 -16.21
CA THR A 55 13.01 8.40 -17.15
C THR A 55 12.61 6.94 -17.00
N ILE A 56 11.32 6.69 -16.79
CA ILE A 56 10.71 5.37 -16.63
C ILE A 56 9.99 4.98 -17.92
N GLN A 57 10.20 3.76 -18.40
CA GLN A 57 9.52 3.22 -19.59
C GLN A 57 8.20 2.52 -19.24
N PHE A 58 7.28 2.51 -20.20
CA PHE A 58 6.07 1.69 -20.16
C PHE A 58 5.73 1.19 -21.56
N GLU A 59 5.18 -0.03 -21.67
CA GLU A 59 4.71 -0.66 -22.92
C GLU A 59 3.21 -0.58 -23.11
N SER A 60 2.45 -0.36 -22.04
CA SER A 60 0.99 -0.25 -22.09
C SER A 60 0.51 1.04 -21.44
N HIS A 61 -0.03 1.95 -22.25
CA HIS A 61 -0.69 3.17 -21.75
C HIS A 61 -1.86 2.88 -20.78
N ARG A 62 -2.53 1.73 -20.90
CA ARG A 62 -3.70 1.43 -20.06
C ARG A 62 -3.37 0.78 -18.73
N VAL A 63 -2.29 -0.01 -18.65
CA VAL A 63 -1.97 -0.77 -17.44
C VAL A 63 -0.69 -0.26 -16.81
N GLU A 64 0.38 -0.22 -17.59
CA GLU A 64 1.70 0.16 -17.10
C GLU A 64 1.81 1.66 -16.83
N LEU A 65 1.31 2.53 -17.72
CA LEU A 65 1.30 3.96 -17.42
C LEU A 65 0.44 4.29 -16.19
N ALA A 66 -0.69 3.60 -16.02
CA ALA A 66 -1.51 3.73 -14.80
C ALA A 66 -0.71 3.31 -13.54
N PHE A 67 0.06 2.22 -13.64
CA PHE A 67 0.99 1.83 -12.60
C PHE A 67 2.07 2.88 -12.31
N VAL A 68 2.68 3.46 -13.35
CA VAL A 68 3.68 4.52 -13.21
C VAL A 68 3.12 5.74 -12.48
N TYR A 69 1.92 6.20 -12.82
CA TYR A 69 1.27 7.30 -12.11
C TYR A 69 1.06 7.00 -10.62
N GLU A 70 0.64 5.78 -10.29
CA GLU A 70 0.46 5.38 -8.89
C GLU A 70 1.80 5.34 -8.14
N MET A 71 2.84 4.75 -8.73
CA MET A 71 4.15 4.69 -8.08
C MET A 71 4.78 6.06 -7.89
N GLU A 72 4.65 6.96 -8.87
CA GLU A 72 5.20 8.32 -8.78
C GLU A 72 4.59 9.12 -7.62
N HIS A 73 3.28 8.97 -7.41
CA HIS A 73 2.53 9.83 -6.48
C HIS A 73 2.18 9.16 -5.15
N ASP A 74 2.47 7.87 -4.97
CA ASP A 74 2.30 7.18 -3.69
C ASP A 74 3.41 7.62 -2.70
N PRO A 75 3.06 8.19 -1.52
CA PRO A 75 4.03 8.61 -0.51
C PRO A 75 4.75 7.44 0.19
N ASP A 76 4.24 6.21 0.08
CA ASP A 76 4.88 5.00 0.59
C ASP A 76 5.96 4.45 -0.36
N VAL A 77 5.90 4.81 -1.65
CA VAL A 77 6.90 4.41 -2.65
C VAL A 77 8.12 5.33 -2.55
N LEU A 78 9.28 4.73 -2.31
CA LEU A 78 10.58 5.41 -2.27
C LEU A 78 11.23 5.44 -3.66
N GLU A 79 11.19 4.31 -4.38
CA GLU A 79 11.79 4.13 -5.71
C GLU A 79 11.00 3.09 -6.51
N TYR A 80 11.04 3.18 -7.83
CA TYR A 80 10.47 2.20 -8.74
C TYR A 80 11.24 2.19 -10.07
N TYR A 81 11.55 1.01 -10.58
CA TYR A 81 12.41 0.80 -11.74
C TYR A 81 11.67 0.00 -12.80
N ASP A 82 11.70 0.45 -14.04
CA ASP A 82 11.17 -0.26 -15.20
C ASP A 82 12.11 -1.36 -15.69
N GLN A 83 11.53 -2.43 -16.24
CA GLN A 83 12.23 -3.53 -16.89
C GLN A 83 13.37 -4.07 -16.01
N ALA A 84 13.02 -4.54 -14.82
CA ALA A 84 14.00 -5.06 -13.86
C ALA A 84 14.85 -6.19 -14.47
N PRO A 85 16.09 -6.41 -14.01
CA PRO A 85 16.93 -7.52 -14.46
C PRO A 85 16.15 -8.85 -14.55
N ALA A 86 16.36 -9.58 -15.64
CA ALA A 86 15.62 -10.81 -15.89
C ALA A 86 15.91 -11.87 -14.82
N ILE A 87 14.85 -12.50 -14.33
CA ILE A 87 14.87 -13.53 -13.30
C ILE A 87 14.49 -14.89 -13.91
N PRO A 88 15.10 -16.01 -13.45
CA PRO A 88 14.68 -17.33 -13.85
C PRO A 88 13.33 -17.68 -13.19
N LEU A 89 12.38 -18.16 -13.99
CA LEU A 89 11.15 -18.78 -13.51
C LEU A 89 11.12 -20.25 -13.88
N GLU A 90 11.05 -21.11 -12.87
CA GLU A 90 10.96 -22.56 -13.01
C GLU A 90 9.58 -23.05 -12.60
N TYR A 91 8.89 -23.75 -13.52
CA TYR A 91 7.54 -24.28 -13.28
C TYR A 91 7.23 -25.41 -14.26
N GLU A 92 6.21 -26.21 -13.94
CA GLU A 92 5.72 -27.23 -14.86
C GLU A 92 4.69 -26.64 -15.83
N SER A 93 4.74 -27.00 -17.11
CA SER A 93 3.67 -26.73 -18.06
C SER A 93 2.38 -27.44 -17.66
N GLY A 94 1.26 -27.10 -18.31
CA GLY A 94 -0.03 -27.78 -18.08
C GLY A 94 -0.04 -29.29 -18.38
N ASN A 95 0.97 -29.81 -19.09
CA ASN A 95 1.15 -31.24 -19.34
C ASN A 95 2.30 -31.87 -18.53
N GLY A 96 2.78 -31.21 -17.47
CA GLY A 96 3.77 -31.76 -16.53
C GLY A 96 5.23 -31.68 -16.97
N ARG A 97 5.55 -31.01 -18.08
CA ARG A 97 6.94 -30.79 -18.51
C ARG A 97 7.56 -29.63 -17.72
N ARG A 98 8.75 -29.84 -17.15
CA ARG A 98 9.52 -28.75 -16.52
C ARG A 98 9.96 -27.70 -17.54
N LEU A 99 9.71 -26.43 -17.23
CA LEU A 99 10.10 -25.26 -18.00
C LEU A 99 10.97 -24.35 -17.12
N ALA A 100 12.01 -23.78 -17.72
CA ALA A 100 12.82 -22.71 -17.15
C ALA A 100 12.86 -21.57 -18.16
N VAL A 101 12.37 -20.39 -17.79
CA VAL A 101 12.34 -19.22 -18.67
C VAL A 101 12.97 -18.02 -17.98
N MET A 102 13.74 -17.24 -18.73
CA MET A 102 14.17 -15.91 -18.26
C MET A 102 13.01 -14.94 -18.46
N HIS A 103 12.56 -14.35 -17.37
CA HIS A 103 11.45 -13.41 -17.34
C HIS A 103 11.95 -12.05 -16.87
N THR A 104 11.68 -11.01 -17.64
CA THR A 104 11.89 -9.62 -17.24
C THR A 104 10.59 -9.12 -16.60
N PRO A 105 10.56 -8.86 -15.29
CA PRO A 105 9.41 -8.23 -14.65
C PRO A 105 9.24 -6.80 -15.16
N ASP A 106 8.00 -6.37 -15.35
CA ASP A 106 7.70 -5.02 -15.85
C ASP A 106 8.32 -3.93 -14.96
N TYR A 107 8.29 -4.13 -13.63
CA TYR A 107 8.83 -3.19 -12.65
C TYR A 107 9.47 -3.86 -11.43
N PHE A 108 10.26 -3.08 -10.69
CA PHE A 108 10.64 -3.35 -9.32
C PHE A 108 10.34 -2.13 -8.45
N VAL A 109 9.73 -2.31 -7.27
CA VAL A 109 9.28 -1.22 -6.40
C VAL A 109 9.91 -1.35 -5.02
N ILE A 110 10.36 -0.23 -4.47
CA ILE A 110 10.85 -0.10 -3.10
C ILE A 110 9.86 0.79 -2.34
N HIS A 111 9.18 0.17 -1.38
CA HIS A 111 8.29 0.83 -0.43
C HIS A 111 9.03 1.20 0.87
N ARG A 112 8.41 2.02 1.72
CA ARG A 112 8.94 2.26 3.07
C ARG A 112 9.00 0.97 3.88
N GLY A 113 8.07 0.04 3.69
CA GLY A 113 7.99 -1.20 4.48
C GLY A 113 8.51 -2.46 3.78
N SER A 114 8.76 -2.42 2.48
CA SER A 114 8.96 -3.64 1.69
C SER A 114 9.59 -3.35 0.32
N ALA A 115 9.92 -4.39 -0.45
CA ALA A 115 10.23 -4.25 -1.87
C ALA A 115 9.74 -5.47 -2.67
N CYS A 116 9.44 -5.28 -3.95
CA CYS A 116 8.92 -6.35 -4.78
C CYS A 116 9.21 -6.19 -6.27
N TRP A 117 9.27 -7.34 -6.96
CA TRP A 117 9.05 -7.39 -8.40
C TRP A 117 7.57 -7.27 -8.70
N GLN A 118 7.25 -6.55 -9.76
CA GLN A 118 5.90 -6.24 -10.15
C GLN A 118 5.70 -6.54 -11.64
N GLU A 119 4.67 -7.30 -11.94
CA GLU A 119 4.22 -7.61 -13.29
C GLU A 119 2.82 -7.04 -13.50
N CYS A 120 2.58 -6.40 -14.64
CA CYS A 120 1.30 -5.84 -15.03
C CYS A 120 0.68 -6.69 -16.15
N LYS A 121 -0.61 -6.99 -16.03
CA LYS A 121 -1.37 -7.71 -17.07
C LYS A 121 -2.77 -7.15 -17.22
N HIS A 122 -3.33 -7.25 -18.43
CA HIS A 122 -4.76 -7.02 -18.59
C HIS A 122 -5.54 -8.20 -17.99
N GLU A 123 -6.64 -7.90 -17.28
CA GLU A 123 -7.49 -8.93 -16.63
C GLU A 123 -7.91 -10.03 -17.62
N HIS A 124 -8.41 -9.62 -18.79
CA HIS A 124 -8.90 -10.54 -19.82
C HIS A 124 -7.79 -11.42 -20.45
N GLU A 125 -6.52 -11.05 -20.31
CA GLU A 125 -5.38 -11.87 -20.75
C GLU A 125 -5.04 -12.93 -19.70
N LEU A 126 -5.21 -12.61 -18.41
CA LEU A 126 -4.90 -13.53 -17.31
C LEU A 126 -5.74 -14.80 -17.38
N ASP A 127 -7.02 -14.70 -17.75
CA ASP A 127 -7.87 -15.89 -17.95
C ASP A 127 -7.31 -16.85 -19.01
N LYS A 128 -6.79 -16.31 -20.12
CA LYS A 128 -6.14 -17.10 -21.17
C LYS A 128 -4.80 -17.67 -20.71
N LEU A 129 -4.06 -16.89 -19.92
CA LEU A 129 -2.75 -17.27 -19.41
C LEU A 129 -2.83 -18.40 -18.38
N VAL A 130 -3.86 -18.45 -17.54
CA VAL A 130 -4.13 -19.59 -16.65
C VAL A 130 -4.32 -20.87 -17.45
N GLN A 131 -5.13 -20.82 -18.52
CA GLN A 131 -5.38 -22.01 -19.35
C GLN A 131 -4.11 -22.50 -20.04
N LYS A 132 -3.27 -21.56 -20.51
CA LYS A 132 -2.02 -21.87 -21.22
C LYS A 132 -0.88 -22.29 -20.28
N SER A 133 -0.82 -21.73 -19.08
CA SER A 133 0.29 -21.88 -18.14
C SER A 133 -0.21 -21.84 -16.70
N PRO A 134 -0.98 -22.85 -16.26
CA PRO A 134 -1.70 -22.83 -14.97
C PRO A 134 -0.78 -22.82 -13.75
N ASN A 135 0.46 -23.32 -13.89
CA ASN A 135 1.45 -23.28 -12.81
C ASN A 135 2.29 -21.99 -12.82
N ARG A 136 2.09 -21.11 -13.82
CA ARG A 136 2.70 -19.77 -13.85
C ARG A 136 1.71 -18.68 -13.42
N TYR A 137 0.42 -18.86 -13.68
CA TYR A 137 -0.61 -17.89 -13.33
C TYR A 137 -1.76 -18.61 -12.63
N CYS A 138 -2.12 -18.14 -11.45
CA CYS A 138 -3.27 -18.65 -10.71
C CYS A 138 -4.07 -17.50 -10.08
N ARG A 139 -5.37 -17.72 -9.90
CA ARG A 139 -6.25 -16.81 -9.16
C ARG A 139 -6.45 -17.37 -7.76
N GLU A 140 -6.14 -16.56 -6.76
CA GLU A 140 -6.35 -16.89 -5.35
C GLU A 140 -7.84 -16.77 -4.96
N HIS A 141 -8.20 -17.32 -3.81
CA HIS A 141 -9.59 -17.32 -3.32
C HIS A 141 -10.13 -15.90 -3.08
N ASP A 142 -9.26 -14.94 -2.74
CA ASP A 142 -9.63 -13.54 -2.55
C ASP A 142 -9.79 -12.76 -3.88
N GLY A 143 -9.62 -13.45 -5.01
CA GLY A 143 -9.72 -12.89 -6.35
C GLY A 143 -8.42 -12.28 -6.89
N ARG A 144 -7.33 -12.27 -6.12
CA ARG A 144 -6.04 -11.75 -6.58
C ARG A 144 -5.32 -12.73 -7.48
N TRP A 145 -4.47 -12.19 -8.34
CA TRP A 145 -3.64 -12.96 -9.23
C TRP A 145 -2.27 -13.22 -8.61
N ARG A 146 -1.76 -14.44 -8.79
CA ARG A 146 -0.43 -14.83 -8.34
C ARG A 146 0.36 -15.47 -9.47
N CYS A 147 1.67 -15.25 -9.41
CA CYS A 147 2.67 -15.96 -10.18
C CYS A 147 3.49 -16.86 -9.24
N PRO A 148 3.13 -18.15 -9.07
CA PRO A 148 3.84 -19.05 -8.14
C PRO A 148 5.36 -19.09 -8.33
N PRO A 149 5.92 -19.25 -9.56
CA PRO A 149 7.37 -19.27 -9.73
C PRO A 149 8.01 -17.92 -9.43
N GLY A 150 7.31 -16.80 -9.70
CA GLY A 150 7.78 -15.46 -9.34
C GLY A 150 7.83 -15.27 -7.83
N ALA A 151 6.81 -15.74 -7.11
CA ALA A 151 6.77 -15.72 -5.65
C ALA A 151 7.92 -16.54 -5.05
N SER A 152 8.12 -17.78 -5.52
CA SER A 152 9.23 -18.62 -5.07
C SER A 152 10.60 -17.96 -5.29
N TYR A 153 10.79 -17.29 -6.44
CA TYR A 153 12.02 -16.54 -6.70
C TYR A 153 12.20 -15.36 -5.74
N ALA A 154 11.14 -14.60 -5.43
CA ALA A 154 11.25 -13.43 -4.55
C ALA A 154 11.44 -13.82 -3.07
N GLU A 155 10.79 -14.91 -2.64
CA GLU A 155 10.81 -15.41 -1.25
C GLU A 155 12.23 -15.80 -0.81
N GLN A 156 13.11 -16.23 -1.72
CA GLN A 156 14.52 -16.53 -1.38
C GLN A 156 15.29 -15.31 -0.85
N PHE A 157 14.80 -14.09 -1.13
CA PHE A 157 15.36 -12.83 -0.64
C PHE A 157 14.52 -12.22 0.51
N GLY A 158 13.47 -12.90 0.96
CA GLY A 158 12.47 -12.31 1.87
C GLY A 158 11.64 -11.20 1.23
N LEU A 159 11.66 -11.08 -0.10
CA LEU A 159 10.86 -10.14 -0.88
C LEU A 159 9.62 -10.84 -1.42
N TYR A 160 8.75 -10.09 -2.12
CA TYR A 160 7.59 -10.68 -2.79
C TYR A 160 7.55 -10.34 -4.28
N TYR A 161 6.75 -11.10 -5.00
CA TYR A 161 6.45 -10.88 -6.41
C TYR A 161 4.95 -10.59 -6.53
N ARG A 162 4.59 -9.46 -7.16
CA ARG A 162 3.21 -9.07 -7.35
C ARG A 162 2.82 -9.15 -8.82
N LEU A 163 1.70 -9.81 -9.08
CA LEU A 163 1.02 -9.79 -10.36
C LEU A 163 -0.20 -8.88 -10.23
N ARG A 164 -0.17 -7.74 -10.92
CA ARG A 164 -1.23 -6.73 -10.89
C ARG A 164 -2.07 -6.83 -12.15
N SER A 165 -3.38 -6.86 -11.95
CA SER A 165 -4.35 -6.82 -13.04
C SER A 165 -4.81 -5.39 -13.35
N SER A 166 -5.19 -5.14 -14.61
CA SER A 166 -5.93 -3.94 -14.99
C SER A 166 -7.25 -3.75 -14.24
N ALA A 167 -7.82 -4.81 -13.65
CA ALA A 167 -9.01 -4.71 -12.81
C ALA A 167 -8.76 -4.00 -11.46
N GLU A 168 -7.50 -3.92 -11.02
CA GLU A 168 -7.10 -3.21 -9.80
C GLU A 168 -6.87 -1.71 -10.02
N ILE A 169 -7.08 -1.20 -11.24
CA ILE A 169 -6.87 0.22 -11.57
C ILE A 169 -8.05 1.05 -11.05
N ASP A 170 -7.74 2.01 -10.20
CA ASP A 170 -8.69 3.01 -9.74
C ASP A 170 -8.75 4.17 -10.75
N TRP A 171 -9.74 4.13 -11.63
CA TRP A 171 -9.91 5.14 -12.68
C TRP A 171 -10.29 6.54 -12.15
N THR A 172 -10.72 6.67 -10.90
CA THR A 172 -10.93 7.98 -10.28
C THR A 172 -9.58 8.57 -9.88
N LEU A 173 -8.75 7.78 -9.21
CA LEU A 173 -7.37 8.18 -8.90
C LEU A 173 -6.60 8.55 -10.17
N GLN A 174 -6.65 7.71 -11.21
CA GLN A 174 -5.93 7.96 -12.46
C GLN A 174 -6.30 9.29 -13.10
N ARG A 175 -7.60 9.61 -13.18
CA ARG A 175 -8.06 10.90 -13.72
C ARG A 175 -7.60 12.07 -12.87
N ASN A 176 -7.60 11.90 -11.54
CA ASN A 176 -7.15 12.94 -10.61
C ASN A 176 -5.63 13.18 -10.69
N LEU A 177 -4.82 12.12 -10.77
CA LEU A 177 -3.37 12.24 -10.96
C LEU A 177 -3.04 12.92 -12.29
N GLN A 178 -3.69 12.50 -13.38
CA GLN A 178 -3.51 13.15 -14.69
C GLN A 178 -3.93 14.61 -14.69
N TYR A 179 -4.99 14.97 -13.95
CA TYR A 179 -5.40 16.36 -13.78
C TYR A 179 -4.36 17.19 -13.00
N LEU A 180 -3.74 16.60 -11.98
CA LEU A 180 -2.76 17.27 -11.14
C LEU A 180 -1.34 17.36 -11.75
N GLU A 181 -1.04 16.60 -12.81
CA GLU A 181 0.25 16.63 -13.53
C GLU A 181 0.71 18.05 -13.89
N ASP A 182 -0.20 18.90 -14.37
CA ASP A 182 0.13 20.27 -14.74
C ASP A 182 0.52 21.14 -13.53
N TYR A 183 -0.02 20.84 -12.35
CA TYR A 183 0.30 21.55 -11.10
C TYR A 183 1.59 21.07 -10.44
N TRP A 184 2.10 19.91 -10.85
CA TRP A 184 3.38 19.36 -10.41
C TRP A 184 4.56 19.84 -11.27
N ARG A 185 4.36 20.56 -12.37
CA ARG A 185 5.48 20.99 -13.22
C ARG A 185 6.39 22.03 -12.53
N PHE A 186 7.69 21.95 -12.80
CA PHE A 186 8.74 22.75 -12.15
C PHE A 186 8.62 24.27 -12.39
N GLU A 187 7.89 24.69 -13.42
CA GLU A 187 7.74 26.09 -13.84
C GLU A 187 6.53 26.78 -13.20
N ALA A 188 5.81 26.08 -12.33
CA ALA A 188 4.58 26.56 -11.75
C ALA A 188 4.89 27.56 -10.61
N ALA A 189 4.60 28.86 -10.81
CA ALA A 189 4.82 29.92 -9.81
C ALA A 189 4.31 29.57 -8.39
N GLU A 190 5.08 29.80 -7.34
CA GLU A 190 4.61 29.50 -5.99
C GLU A 190 3.32 30.26 -5.65
N VAL A 191 2.40 29.60 -4.93
CA VAL A 191 1.18 30.25 -4.43
C VAL A 191 1.59 31.26 -3.37
N ALA A 192 1.11 32.51 -3.50
CA ALA A 192 1.46 33.56 -2.55
C ALA A 192 1.10 33.17 -1.10
N PRO A 193 1.95 33.46 -0.10
CA PRO A 193 1.72 33.01 1.29
C PRO A 193 0.36 33.42 1.86
N THR A 194 -0.09 34.65 1.57
CA THR A 194 -1.41 35.16 2.01
C THR A 194 -2.58 34.37 1.42
N VAL A 195 -2.43 33.87 0.19
CA VAL A 195 -3.43 33.01 -0.46
C VAL A 195 -3.44 31.63 0.19
N CYS A 196 -2.26 31.06 0.44
CA CYS A 196 -2.11 29.78 1.13
C CYS A 196 -2.74 29.82 2.53
N GLU A 197 -2.41 30.84 3.34
CA GLU A 197 -2.99 31.06 4.66
C GLU A 197 -4.52 31.19 4.60
N ARG A 198 -5.04 31.95 3.63
CA ARG A 198 -6.48 32.12 3.46
C ARG A 198 -7.18 30.80 3.15
N VAL A 199 -6.67 30.02 2.20
CA VAL A 199 -7.24 28.72 1.83
C VAL A 199 -7.19 27.75 3.01
N ARG A 200 -6.04 27.65 3.68
CA ARG A 200 -5.87 26.79 4.86
C ARG A 200 -6.82 27.17 5.98
N ALA A 201 -7.02 28.46 6.25
CA ALA A 201 -7.95 28.93 7.26
C ALA A 201 -9.41 28.53 6.96
N GLU A 202 -9.86 28.65 5.71
CA GLU A 202 -11.21 28.23 5.31
C GLU A 202 -11.42 26.72 5.46
N VAL A 203 -10.42 25.93 5.08
CA VAL A 203 -10.46 24.46 5.19
C VAL A 203 -10.36 24.00 6.64
N ALA A 204 -9.55 24.66 7.48
CA ALA A 204 -9.45 24.38 8.91
C ALA A 204 -10.74 24.74 9.67
N ALA A 205 -11.42 25.82 9.28
CA ALA A 205 -12.68 26.24 9.89
C ALA A 205 -13.86 25.30 9.55
N ALA A 206 -13.80 24.58 8.42
CA ALA A 206 -14.83 23.64 8.00
C ALA A 206 -14.22 22.40 7.30
N PRO A 207 -13.63 21.45 8.05
CA PRO A 207 -13.09 20.23 7.46
C PRO A 207 -14.17 19.42 6.73
N GLY A 208 -13.85 18.93 5.53
CA GLY A 208 -14.79 18.20 4.67
C GLY A 208 -15.68 19.11 3.82
N LEU A 209 -15.38 20.41 3.75
CA LEU A 209 -16.04 21.35 2.84
C LEU A 209 -15.88 20.89 1.38
N LEU A 210 -16.96 20.99 0.61
CA LEU A 210 -16.92 20.72 -0.83
C LEU A 210 -15.97 21.69 -1.55
N LEU A 211 -15.23 21.19 -2.54
CA LEU A 211 -14.29 21.97 -3.33
C LEU A 211 -14.99 23.15 -4.02
N SER A 212 -16.22 22.96 -4.49
CA SER A 212 -17.04 24.05 -5.04
C SER A 212 -17.35 25.15 -4.03
N HIS A 213 -17.56 24.78 -2.76
CA HIS A 213 -17.79 25.74 -1.69
C HIS A 213 -16.52 26.49 -1.32
N LEU A 214 -15.37 25.80 -1.31
CA LEU A 214 -14.07 26.43 -1.10
C LEU A 214 -13.82 27.51 -2.16
N PHE A 215 -14.04 27.20 -3.45
CA PHE A 215 -13.92 28.19 -4.52
C PHE A 215 -14.81 29.42 -4.34
N ARG A 216 -16.03 29.25 -3.80
CA ARG A 216 -16.91 30.39 -3.51
C ARG A 216 -16.39 31.23 -2.34
N LYS A 217 -15.91 30.59 -1.28
CA LYS A 217 -15.43 31.25 -0.05
C LYS A 217 -14.11 32.01 -0.26
N THR A 218 -13.26 31.52 -1.15
CA THR A 218 -11.97 32.16 -1.47
C THR A 218 -12.04 33.03 -2.72
N LYS A 219 -13.24 33.28 -3.27
CA LYS A 219 -13.44 34.10 -4.47
C LYS A 219 -12.84 35.49 -4.29
N GLY A 220 -11.95 35.88 -5.20
CA GLY A 220 -11.24 37.16 -5.17
C GLY A 220 -9.97 37.16 -4.32
N ALA A 221 -9.75 36.12 -3.50
CA ALA A 221 -8.53 35.92 -2.73
C ALA A 221 -7.64 34.82 -3.32
N ALA A 222 -8.22 33.74 -3.85
CA ALA A 222 -7.52 32.64 -4.49
C ALA A 222 -8.15 32.32 -5.86
N SER A 223 -7.31 32.02 -6.84
CA SER A 223 -7.77 31.39 -8.09
C SER A 223 -8.04 29.90 -7.88
N ARG A 224 -8.69 29.26 -8.86
CA ARG A 224 -8.84 27.79 -8.84
C ARG A 224 -7.49 27.10 -8.97
N ASP A 225 -6.58 27.67 -9.76
CA ASP A 225 -5.24 27.10 -9.95
C ASP A 225 -4.42 27.14 -8.67
N ASP A 226 -4.56 28.20 -7.87
CA ASP A 226 -3.94 28.27 -6.54
C ASP A 226 -4.43 27.12 -5.66
N VAL A 227 -5.74 26.87 -5.61
CA VAL A 227 -6.30 25.80 -4.79
C VAL A 227 -5.87 24.42 -5.28
N HIS A 228 -5.89 24.16 -6.58
CA HIS A 228 -5.40 22.87 -7.12
C HIS A 228 -3.90 22.69 -6.91
N ARG A 229 -3.12 23.77 -6.94
CA ARG A 229 -1.71 23.73 -6.57
C ARG A 229 -1.53 23.34 -5.11
N LEU A 230 -2.28 23.95 -4.20
CA LEU A 230 -2.26 23.61 -2.77
C LEU A 230 -2.71 22.16 -2.51
N ILE A 231 -3.59 21.60 -3.34
CA ILE A 231 -3.93 20.16 -3.31
C ILE A 231 -2.73 19.32 -3.78
N ALA A 232 -2.11 19.69 -4.91
CA ALA A 232 -0.99 18.98 -5.50
C ALA A 232 0.26 18.97 -4.60
N THR A 233 0.52 20.06 -3.88
CA THR A 233 1.64 20.20 -2.93
C THR A 233 1.33 19.64 -1.54
N GLY A 234 0.08 19.23 -1.29
CA GLY A 234 -0.35 18.66 -0.01
C GLY A 234 -0.58 19.70 1.09
N ASP A 235 -0.65 20.99 0.76
CA ASP A 235 -1.00 22.06 1.70
C ASP A 235 -2.44 21.97 2.20
N VAL A 236 -3.31 21.36 1.39
CA VAL A 236 -4.64 20.87 1.76
C VAL A 236 -4.83 19.49 1.14
N PHE A 237 -5.71 18.69 1.73
CA PHE A 237 -5.90 17.28 1.37
C PHE A 237 -7.25 17.04 0.70
N VAL A 238 -7.25 16.26 -0.37
CA VAL A 238 -8.45 15.67 -0.99
C VAL A 238 -8.20 14.18 -1.14
N ASP A 239 -9.21 13.36 -0.83
CA ASP A 239 -9.16 11.93 -1.15
C ASP A 239 -9.30 11.74 -2.66
N LEU A 240 -8.18 11.54 -3.34
CA LEU A 240 -8.10 11.38 -4.79
C LEU A 240 -8.75 10.08 -5.29
N ARG A 241 -9.10 9.14 -4.40
CA ARG A 241 -9.84 7.91 -4.76
C ARG A 241 -11.34 8.11 -4.61
N GLY A 242 -11.77 8.93 -3.65
CA GLY A 242 -13.18 9.10 -3.30
C GLY A 242 -14.01 9.84 -4.35
N ALA A 243 -13.50 10.94 -4.92
CA ALA A 243 -14.22 11.72 -5.92
C ALA A 243 -13.28 12.39 -6.93
N GLY A 244 -13.78 12.61 -8.16
CA GLY A 244 -13.03 13.36 -9.17
C GLY A 244 -12.88 14.83 -8.80
N LEU A 245 -11.69 15.41 -9.00
CA LEU A 245 -11.42 16.84 -8.78
C LEU A 245 -12.26 17.75 -9.69
N MET A 246 -12.62 17.24 -10.87
CA MET A 246 -13.53 17.92 -11.80
C MET A 246 -15.00 17.91 -11.31
N GLU A 247 -15.35 17.00 -10.40
CA GLU A 247 -16.67 16.91 -9.78
C GLU A 247 -16.68 17.72 -8.47
N THR A 248 -16.50 19.04 -8.61
CA THR A 248 -16.21 19.94 -7.47
C THR A 248 -17.30 19.96 -6.38
N ASP A 249 -18.54 19.57 -6.70
CA ASP A 249 -19.65 19.43 -5.76
C ASP A 249 -19.68 18.08 -5.02
N LYS A 250 -18.72 17.19 -5.30
CA LYS A 250 -18.53 15.90 -4.62
C LYS A 250 -17.18 15.79 -3.93
N ALA A 251 -16.16 16.43 -4.47
CA ALA A 251 -14.82 16.45 -3.88
C ALA A 251 -14.82 17.24 -2.57
N ARG A 252 -14.39 16.60 -1.47
CA ARG A 252 -14.25 17.22 -0.16
C ARG A 252 -12.78 17.56 0.12
N VAL A 253 -12.57 18.73 0.75
CA VAL A 253 -11.24 19.24 1.10
C VAL A 253 -11.06 19.21 2.62
N PHE A 254 -9.89 18.78 3.05
CA PHE A 254 -9.51 18.62 4.44
C PHE A 254 -8.16 19.29 4.72
N PRO A 255 -7.85 19.64 5.98
CA PRO A 255 -6.53 20.17 6.32
C PRO A 255 -5.42 19.16 6.07
N ASN A 256 -5.68 17.88 6.32
CA ASN A 256 -4.74 16.78 6.17
C ASN A 256 -5.47 15.44 6.08
N ARG A 257 -4.70 14.37 5.83
CA ARG A 257 -5.20 13.00 5.67
C ARG A 257 -5.84 12.48 6.97
N GLU A 258 -5.26 12.80 8.13
CA GLU A 258 -5.74 12.36 9.43
C GLU A 258 -7.16 12.89 9.70
N THR A 259 -7.40 14.15 9.35
CA THR A 259 -8.72 14.79 9.48
C THR A 259 -9.73 14.15 8.55
N ALA A 260 -9.35 13.84 7.31
CA ALA A 260 -10.23 13.15 6.36
C ALA A 260 -10.63 11.75 6.87
N LEU A 261 -9.67 10.99 7.40
CA LEU A 261 -9.92 9.67 7.98
C LEU A 261 -10.84 9.74 9.22
N ALA A 262 -10.66 10.75 10.06
CA ALA A 262 -11.54 10.98 11.21
C ALA A 262 -12.97 11.34 10.76
N TYR A 263 -13.10 12.19 9.73
CA TYR A 263 -14.39 12.60 9.19
C TYR A 263 -15.20 11.43 8.63
N GLY A 264 -14.56 10.53 7.87
CA GLY A 264 -15.23 9.34 7.33
C GLY A 264 -15.85 8.44 8.42
N ARG A 265 -15.20 8.33 9.59
CA ARG A 265 -15.72 7.54 10.73
C ARG A 265 -16.93 8.18 11.43
N VAL A 266 -17.11 9.49 11.27
CA VAL A 266 -18.23 10.25 11.87
C VAL A 266 -19.42 10.33 10.91
N GLU A 267 -19.17 10.41 9.60
CA GLU A 267 -20.22 10.38 8.56
C GLU A 267 -20.71 8.97 8.23
N GLU A 268 -19.93 7.92 8.50
CA GLU A 268 -20.46 6.56 8.49
C GLU A 268 -21.58 6.47 9.54
N PRO A 269 -22.87 6.28 9.15
CA PRO A 269 -23.86 5.89 10.13
C PRO A 269 -23.34 4.65 10.83
N PRO A 270 -23.57 4.45 12.15
CA PRO A 270 -23.18 3.22 12.80
C PRO A 270 -23.71 2.10 11.94
N SER A 271 -22.80 1.38 11.27
CA SER A 271 -23.19 0.30 10.40
C SER A 271 -24.07 -0.60 11.26
N ARG A 272 -25.30 -0.87 10.80
CA ARG A 272 -26.25 -1.78 11.46
C ARG A 272 -25.76 -3.24 11.45
N GLY A 273 -24.45 -3.42 11.40
CA GLY A 273 -23.71 -4.66 11.38
C GLY A 273 -22.34 -4.39 11.97
N GLU A 274 -22.27 -4.02 13.25
CA GLU A 274 -21.13 -4.41 14.06
C GLU A 274 -20.98 -5.92 13.88
N ARG A 275 -19.99 -6.34 13.08
CA ARG A 275 -19.53 -7.72 13.15
C ARG A 275 -19.10 -7.93 14.61
N PRO A 276 -19.67 -8.89 15.34
CA PRO A 276 -19.23 -9.15 16.70
C PRO A 276 -17.72 -9.33 16.68
N ARG A 277 -17.01 -8.54 17.47
CA ARG A 277 -15.58 -8.72 17.68
C ARG A 277 -15.44 -10.03 18.44
N PHE A 278 -15.19 -11.11 17.71
CA PHE A 278 -14.91 -12.40 18.32
C PHE A 278 -13.55 -12.31 19.01
N VAL A 279 -13.56 -12.36 20.33
CA VAL A 279 -12.36 -12.64 21.12
C VAL A 279 -12.21 -14.16 21.09
N HIS A 280 -11.18 -14.65 20.41
CA HIS A 280 -10.87 -16.08 20.41
C HIS A 280 -10.28 -16.47 21.77
N PHE A 281 -11.02 -17.26 22.53
CA PHE A 281 -10.58 -17.82 23.80
C PHE A 281 -9.81 -19.12 23.55
N THR A 282 -8.49 -19.08 23.72
CA THR A 282 -7.64 -20.26 23.67
C THR A 282 -7.46 -20.84 25.08
N PRO A 283 -7.68 -22.15 25.31
CA PRO A 283 -7.34 -22.78 26.58
C PRO A 283 -5.88 -22.50 26.97
N GLY A 284 -5.65 -22.11 28.23
CA GLY A 284 -4.34 -21.70 28.76
C GLY A 284 -4.05 -20.20 28.67
N ALA A 285 -4.79 -19.42 27.87
CA ALA A 285 -4.66 -17.97 27.87
C ALA A 285 -5.19 -17.36 29.18
N SER A 286 -4.53 -16.29 29.65
CA SER A 286 -4.95 -15.55 30.84
C SER A 286 -5.73 -14.31 30.44
N ILE A 287 -6.85 -14.08 31.11
CA ILE A 287 -7.70 -12.90 30.95
C ILE A 287 -7.79 -12.16 32.28
N MET A 288 -7.89 -10.84 32.21
CA MET A 288 -8.18 -10.00 33.37
C MET A 288 -9.64 -9.58 33.31
N TRP A 289 -10.43 -10.02 34.29
CA TRP A 289 -11.86 -9.75 34.39
C TRP A 289 -12.17 -9.18 35.77
N ASP A 290 -12.81 -8.01 35.85
CA ASP A 290 -13.10 -7.29 37.10
C ASP A 290 -11.88 -7.20 38.05
N GLY A 291 -10.70 -6.91 37.48
CA GLY A 291 -9.45 -6.78 38.22
C GLY A 291 -8.84 -8.10 38.71
N ARG A 292 -9.39 -9.27 38.32
CA ARG A 292 -8.88 -10.59 38.69
C ARG A 292 -8.32 -11.32 37.48
N VAL A 293 -7.10 -11.83 37.61
CA VAL A 293 -6.48 -12.69 36.58
C VAL A 293 -7.07 -14.09 36.67
N SER A 294 -7.67 -14.53 35.57
CA SER A 294 -8.28 -15.85 35.42
C SER A 294 -7.69 -16.55 34.19
N THR A 295 -7.53 -17.86 34.26
CA THR A 295 -7.06 -18.67 33.13
C THR A 295 -8.23 -19.37 32.48
N ILE A 296 -8.31 -19.34 31.15
CA ILE A 296 -9.32 -20.10 30.40
C ILE A 296 -8.94 -21.57 30.47
N VAL A 297 -9.82 -22.38 31.04
CA VAL A 297 -9.61 -23.83 31.19
C VAL A 297 -10.29 -24.59 30.05
N ASN A 298 -11.44 -24.10 29.59
CA ASN A 298 -12.16 -24.69 28.46
C ASN A 298 -12.89 -23.60 27.66
N SER A 299 -12.94 -23.78 26.34
CA SER A 299 -13.61 -22.89 25.39
C SER A 299 -14.52 -23.76 24.51
N GLY A 300 -15.81 -23.86 24.86
CA GLY A 300 -16.82 -24.58 24.09
C GLY A 300 -17.77 -23.63 23.35
N GLU A 301 -18.53 -24.15 22.38
CA GLU A 301 -19.40 -23.34 21.49
C GLU A 301 -20.45 -22.48 22.23
N LYS A 302 -20.88 -22.88 23.43
CA LYS A 302 -21.89 -22.17 24.23
C LYS A 302 -21.39 -21.64 25.57
N THR A 303 -20.22 -22.09 26.04
CA THR A 303 -19.73 -21.80 27.39
C THR A 303 -18.21 -21.76 27.43
N VAL A 304 -17.65 -20.76 28.10
CA VAL A 304 -16.22 -20.67 28.42
C VAL A 304 -16.06 -20.87 29.93
N SER A 305 -15.19 -21.78 30.35
CA SER A 305 -14.88 -22.04 31.76
C SER A 305 -13.57 -21.38 32.14
N VAL A 306 -13.57 -20.56 33.18
CA VAL A 306 -12.39 -19.85 33.68
C VAL A 306 -12.07 -20.26 35.12
N LYS A 307 -10.78 -20.34 35.44
CA LYS A 307 -10.28 -20.60 36.80
C LYS A 307 -9.60 -19.36 37.32
N VAL A 308 -10.14 -18.80 38.40
CA VAL A 308 -9.57 -17.65 39.09
C VAL A 308 -8.30 -18.08 39.81
N ARG A 309 -7.21 -17.33 39.66
CA ARG A 309 -5.98 -17.59 40.40
C ARG A 309 -6.17 -17.12 41.85
N SER A 310 -6.45 -18.05 42.76
CA SER A 310 -6.47 -17.78 44.20
C SER A 310 -5.05 -17.51 44.69
N ALA A 311 -4.81 -16.36 45.32
CA ALA A 311 -3.58 -16.11 46.06
C ALA A 311 -3.46 -17.17 47.17
N GLY A 312 -2.42 -17.99 47.12
CA GLY A 312 -2.20 -19.07 48.09
C GLY A 312 -2.09 -18.51 49.51
N ARG A 313 -2.95 -18.99 50.40
CA ARG A 313 -2.85 -18.81 51.85
C ARG A 313 -1.56 -19.51 52.30
N ARG A 314 -0.61 -18.80 52.90
CA ARG A 314 0.56 -19.41 53.54
C ARG A 314 0.08 -20.37 54.63
N PRO A 315 0.56 -21.62 54.69
CA PRO A 315 0.20 -22.53 55.78
C PRO A 315 0.78 -22.02 57.11
N HIS A 316 -0.09 -22.00 58.12
CA HIS A 316 0.26 -21.80 59.53
C HIS A 316 1.15 -22.97 59.95
N LEU A 317 2.36 -22.70 60.44
CA LEU A 317 3.20 -23.70 61.11
C LEU A 317 2.67 -23.84 62.54
N ASP A 318 1.86 -24.88 62.79
CA ASP A 318 1.68 -25.42 64.14
C ASP A 318 2.79 -26.44 64.36
N GLY A 319 3.76 -26.06 65.19
CA GLY A 319 4.78 -26.96 65.69
C GLY A 319 4.28 -27.62 66.96
N ASP A 320 4.13 -28.94 66.93
CA ASP A 320 4.05 -29.76 68.13
C ASP A 320 4.79 -31.08 67.90
N THR A 321 5.96 -31.20 68.54
CA THR A 321 6.52 -32.48 69.02
C THR A 321 7.37 -32.19 70.26
N SER A 322 6.74 -32.43 71.41
CA SER A 322 7.25 -32.97 72.68
C SER A 322 8.65 -33.64 72.70
N GLY A 323 9.33 -33.53 73.86
CA GLY A 323 10.11 -34.64 74.45
C GLY A 323 11.56 -34.37 74.88
N ASP A 324 11.77 -34.34 76.20
CA ASP A 324 12.92 -34.86 76.97
C ASP A 324 14.34 -34.24 76.84
N LEU A 325 14.71 -33.36 77.78
CA LEU A 325 15.57 -33.64 78.96
C LEU A 325 15.83 -32.36 79.78
#